data_AF-A0A5C8ZV18-F1
#
_entry.id   AF-A0A5C8ZV18-F1
#
_cell.length_a   1.000
_cell.length_b   1.000
_cell.length_c   1.000
_cell.angle_alpha   90.00
_cell.angle_beta   90.00
_cell.angle_gamma   90.00
#
_symmetry.space_group_name_H-M   'P 1'
#
loop_
_entity.id
_entity.type
_entity.pdbx_description
1 polymer ?
#
loop_
_entity_poly.entity_id
_entity_poly.type
_entity_poly.pdbx_seq_one_letter_code
_entity_poly.pdbx_strand_id
1 'polypeptide(L)'
;MIDSIIQRLYAEEPRDTLYHYTSLSGLMGIIHSGHLRASDIRYMNDSAEIRHTLDLMGDHISRRVIAGTDRPVLLNQLSDWLNHRIVGGPMLFGASFRANGNLLSQWRGYSVHGKGVSLGFAPQHILACARQQHFQVGRCIYDPQRQAELIEEVVDGVEAYAAASDNSDSDEAANLRIFERIEGRLLRLAALLKHPAFEEEQEWRIVSPVIADNIAAPVHFREGISMLVPWYAFELQVPPETGDMGLNHVYLGPTSNIDLSMNSLKLFLDQRGLTPKQGISYCQIPYRQR
;
A
#
# COMPACT_ATOMS: atom_id res chain seq x y z
N MET A 1 6.68 18.20 -12.73
CA MET A 1 6.55 18.71 -11.34
C MET A 1 5.92 17.65 -10.44
N ILE A 2 4.70 17.18 -10.71
CA ILE A 2 4.11 16.07 -9.93
C ILE A 2 4.81 14.73 -10.17
N ASP A 3 5.24 14.44 -11.41
CA ASP A 3 6.00 13.22 -11.72
C ASP A 3 7.28 13.08 -10.88
N SER A 4 8.00 14.18 -10.67
CA SER A 4 9.21 14.20 -9.83
C SER A 4 8.90 14.00 -8.35
N ILE A 5 7.69 14.34 -7.87
CA ILE A 5 7.25 13.99 -6.52
C ILE A 5 7.17 12.47 -6.41
N ILE A 6 6.38 11.83 -7.29
CA ILE A 6 6.19 10.38 -7.28
C ILE A 6 7.53 9.64 -7.46
N GLN A 7 8.39 10.09 -8.37
CA GLN A 7 9.72 9.49 -8.54
C GLN A 7 10.55 9.52 -7.25
N ARG A 8 10.56 10.66 -6.52
CA ARG A 8 11.26 10.76 -5.23
C ARG A 8 10.66 9.84 -4.16
N LEU A 9 9.33 9.75 -4.09
CA LEU A 9 8.62 8.96 -3.08
C LEU A 9 8.88 7.45 -3.19
N TYR A 10 9.09 6.96 -4.41
CA TYR A 10 9.37 5.55 -4.70
C TYR A 10 10.85 5.28 -5.00
N ALA A 11 11.74 6.21 -4.67
CA ALA A 11 13.19 6.04 -4.87
C ALA A 11 13.91 5.41 -3.67
N GLU A 12 13.35 5.51 -2.46
CA GLU A 12 13.93 4.86 -1.28
C GLU A 12 13.76 3.33 -1.39
N GLU A 13 14.83 2.60 -1.18
CA GLU A 13 14.81 1.14 -1.22
C GLU A 13 14.90 0.54 0.19
N PRO A 14 14.05 -0.44 0.53
CA PRO A 14 14.12 -1.14 1.80
C PRO A 14 15.43 -1.93 1.90
N ARG A 15 16.08 -1.84 3.07
CA ARG A 15 17.33 -2.55 3.37
C ARG A 15 17.13 -3.75 4.28
N ASP A 16 16.11 -3.70 5.11
CA ASP A 16 15.77 -4.74 6.08
C ASP A 16 14.80 -5.76 5.48
N THR A 17 14.66 -6.90 6.17
CA THR A 17 13.65 -7.92 5.80
C THR A 17 12.25 -7.31 5.85
N LEU A 18 11.46 -7.55 4.81
CA LEU A 18 10.10 -7.04 4.69
C LEU A 18 9.11 -8.08 5.18
N TYR A 19 8.47 -7.81 6.31
CA TYR A 19 7.54 -8.72 6.97
C TYR A 19 6.10 -8.45 6.59
N HIS A 20 5.40 -9.49 6.13
CA HIS A 20 3.96 -9.49 5.90
C HIS A 20 3.25 -10.30 6.98
N TYR A 21 2.43 -9.64 7.79
CA TYR A 21 1.64 -10.28 8.83
C TYR A 21 0.37 -10.87 8.26
N THR A 22 0.07 -12.11 8.63
CA THR A 22 -1.14 -12.79 8.16
C THR A 22 -1.54 -13.94 9.09
N SER A 23 -2.59 -14.66 8.72
CA SER A 23 -3.01 -15.91 9.39
C SER A 23 -2.35 -17.14 8.77
N LEU A 24 -2.43 -18.29 9.43
CA LEU A 24 -2.04 -19.58 8.83
C LEU A 24 -2.78 -19.87 7.51
N SER A 25 -4.03 -19.43 7.37
CA SER A 25 -4.77 -19.54 6.10
C SER A 25 -4.13 -18.66 5.01
N GLY A 26 -3.74 -17.45 5.37
CA GLY A 26 -3.04 -16.53 4.48
C GLY A 26 -1.66 -17.07 4.07
N LEU A 27 -0.87 -17.60 5.01
CA LEU A 27 0.37 -18.32 4.74
C LEU A 27 0.17 -19.40 3.69
N MET A 28 -0.80 -20.29 3.91
CA MET A 28 -1.09 -21.38 2.99
C MET A 28 -1.47 -20.80 1.62
N GLY A 29 -2.35 -19.80 1.57
CA GLY A 29 -2.73 -19.15 0.31
C GLY A 29 -1.50 -18.66 -0.46
N ILE A 30 -0.64 -17.86 0.18
CA ILE A 30 0.55 -17.27 -0.42
C ILE A 30 1.51 -18.34 -0.94
N ILE A 31 1.80 -19.36 -0.13
CA ILE A 31 2.74 -20.42 -0.50
C ILE A 31 2.21 -21.33 -1.60
N HIS A 32 0.91 -21.67 -1.59
CA HIS A 32 0.34 -22.49 -2.64
C HIS A 32 0.24 -21.73 -3.98
N SER A 33 -0.01 -20.43 -3.94
CA SER A 33 -0.30 -19.65 -5.13
C SER A 33 0.90 -18.89 -5.68
N GLY A 34 1.98 -18.75 -4.91
CA GLY A 34 3.18 -18.04 -5.33
C GLY A 34 3.04 -16.51 -5.34
N HIS A 35 1.94 -15.94 -4.83
CA HIS A 35 1.67 -14.49 -4.91
C HIS A 35 1.10 -13.90 -3.62
N LEU A 36 1.31 -12.60 -3.44
CA LEU A 36 0.53 -11.77 -2.53
C LEU A 36 -0.70 -11.22 -3.24
N ARG A 37 -1.80 -11.09 -2.49
CA ARG A 37 -3.00 -10.42 -2.98
C ARG A 37 -2.92 -8.94 -2.64
N ALA A 38 -2.43 -8.12 -3.57
CA ALA A 38 -2.50 -6.68 -3.44
C ALA A 38 -3.96 -6.25 -3.56
N SER A 39 -4.49 -5.55 -2.56
CA SER A 39 -5.90 -5.16 -2.52
C SER A 39 -6.05 -3.74 -3.03
N ASP A 40 -7.20 -3.40 -3.63
CA ASP A 40 -7.45 -2.02 -4.00
C ASP A 40 -7.33 -1.13 -2.74
N ILE A 41 -6.55 -0.05 -2.82
CA ILE A 41 -6.24 0.81 -1.68
C ILE A 41 -7.49 1.40 -1.00
N ARG A 42 -8.62 1.48 -1.72
CA ARG A 42 -9.92 1.92 -1.17
C ARG A 42 -10.58 0.90 -0.26
N TYR A 43 -10.17 -0.36 -0.36
CA TYR A 43 -10.73 -1.50 0.37
C TYR A 43 -9.78 -2.04 1.45
N MET A 44 -8.62 -1.42 1.62
CA MET A 44 -7.72 -1.74 2.72
C MET A 44 -8.34 -1.30 4.06
N ASN A 45 -7.82 -1.82 5.18
CA ASN A 45 -8.48 -1.81 6.50
C ASN A 45 -8.89 -0.44 7.03
N ASP A 46 -8.45 0.65 6.40
CA ASP A 46 -8.93 1.98 6.69
C ASP A 46 -9.30 2.71 5.40
N SER A 47 -10.60 2.78 5.12
CA SER A 47 -11.17 3.88 4.31
C SER A 47 -10.75 5.27 4.81
N ALA A 48 -10.18 5.35 6.03
CA ALA A 48 -9.55 6.52 6.60
C ALA A 48 -8.21 6.91 5.94
N GLU A 49 -7.45 6.03 5.28
CA GLU A 49 -6.16 6.41 4.67
C GLU A 49 -6.33 7.31 3.44
N ILE A 50 -7.22 6.92 2.53
CA ILE A 50 -7.56 7.77 1.37
C ILE A 50 -8.26 9.03 1.85
N ARG A 51 -9.18 8.91 2.82
CA ARG A 51 -9.84 10.06 3.42
C ARG A 51 -8.85 11.02 4.05
N HIS A 52 -7.83 10.54 4.76
CA HIS A 52 -6.76 11.35 5.34
C HIS A 52 -6.06 12.20 4.27
N THR A 53 -5.72 11.59 3.12
CA THR A 53 -5.12 12.35 2.01
C THR A 53 -6.06 13.41 1.46
N LEU A 54 -7.35 13.10 1.32
CA LEU A 54 -8.36 14.03 0.83
C LEU A 54 -8.61 15.18 1.81
N ASP A 55 -8.65 14.90 3.11
CA ASP A 55 -8.79 15.89 4.16
C ASP A 55 -7.58 16.86 4.14
N LEU A 56 -6.36 16.32 4.04
CA LEU A 56 -5.14 17.14 3.89
C LEU A 56 -5.19 18.06 2.66
N MET A 57 -5.63 17.53 1.51
CA MET A 57 -5.78 18.29 0.27
C MET A 57 -6.85 19.38 0.43
N GLY A 58 -8.02 19.04 0.95
CA GLY A 58 -9.14 19.96 1.17
C GLY A 58 -8.78 21.10 2.13
N ASP A 59 -8.11 20.77 3.25
CA ASP A 59 -7.65 21.76 4.23
C ASP A 59 -6.59 22.70 3.65
N HIS A 60 -5.67 22.18 2.83
CA HIS A 60 -4.65 23.00 2.17
C HIS A 60 -5.28 23.93 1.12
N ILE A 61 -6.15 23.38 0.26
CA ILE A 61 -6.88 24.15 -0.76
C ILE A 61 -7.69 25.27 -0.10
N SER A 62 -8.45 24.96 0.95
CA SER A 62 -9.28 25.94 1.66
C SER A 62 -8.43 27.10 2.21
N ARG A 63 -7.29 26.79 2.84
CA ARG A 63 -6.35 27.80 3.33
C ARG A 63 -5.79 28.67 2.21
N ARG A 64 -5.43 28.08 1.07
CA ARG A 64 -4.86 28.79 -0.08
C ARG A 64 -5.89 29.70 -0.76
N VAL A 65 -7.15 29.28 -0.85
CA VAL A 65 -8.26 30.12 -1.32
C VAL A 65 -8.49 31.31 -0.39
N ILE A 66 -8.54 31.09 0.93
CA ILE A 66 -8.71 32.17 1.92
C ILE A 66 -7.54 33.16 1.87
N ALA A 67 -6.32 32.69 1.63
CA ALA A 67 -5.13 33.53 1.51
C ALA A 67 -5.10 34.38 0.23
N GLY A 68 -6.00 34.14 -0.73
CA GLY A 68 -6.13 34.93 -1.96
C GLY A 68 -5.29 34.43 -3.12
N THR A 69 -5.41 33.15 -3.50
CA THR A 69 -4.84 32.65 -4.76
C THR A 69 -5.46 33.35 -5.98
N ASP A 70 -4.68 33.45 -7.07
CA ASP A 70 -5.14 33.94 -8.37
C ASP A 70 -6.09 32.95 -9.08
N ARG A 71 -6.14 31.69 -8.63
CA ARG A 71 -6.93 30.61 -9.26
C ARG A 71 -7.91 29.90 -8.30
N PRO A 72 -8.82 30.64 -7.64
CA PRO A 72 -9.73 30.04 -6.67
C PRO A 72 -10.74 29.07 -7.30
N VAL A 73 -11.16 29.28 -8.56
CA VAL A 73 -12.13 28.39 -9.21
C VAL A 73 -11.50 27.04 -9.51
N LEU A 74 -10.28 27.01 -10.08
CA LEU A 74 -9.51 25.79 -10.30
C LEU A 74 -9.35 24.97 -9.01
N LEU A 75 -8.95 25.62 -7.90
CA LEU A 75 -8.70 24.91 -6.65
C LEU A 75 -9.98 24.36 -6.02
N ASN A 76 -11.09 25.12 -6.05
CA ASN A 76 -12.38 24.63 -5.59
C ASN A 76 -12.87 23.46 -6.44
N GLN A 77 -12.74 23.54 -7.76
CA GLN A 77 -13.07 22.44 -8.67
C GLN A 77 -12.20 21.20 -8.42
N LEU A 78 -10.92 21.37 -8.10
CA LEU A 78 -10.05 20.26 -7.70
C LEU A 78 -10.56 19.59 -6.43
N SER A 79 -10.90 20.37 -5.41
CA SER A 79 -11.44 19.85 -4.14
C SER A 79 -12.74 19.08 -4.36
N ASP A 80 -13.67 19.62 -5.15
CA ASP A 80 -14.93 18.96 -5.48
C ASP A 80 -14.70 17.67 -6.29
N TRP A 81 -13.81 17.72 -7.27
CA TRP A 81 -13.45 16.56 -8.09
C TRP A 81 -12.85 15.43 -7.24
N LEU A 82 -11.95 15.76 -6.30
CA LEU A 82 -11.32 14.80 -5.38
C LEU A 82 -12.33 14.06 -4.50
N ASN A 83 -13.34 14.77 -3.99
CA ASN A 83 -14.39 14.16 -3.16
C ASN A 83 -15.18 13.06 -3.89
N HIS A 84 -15.27 13.12 -5.22
CA HIS A 84 -15.92 12.09 -6.03
C HIS A 84 -15.03 10.87 -6.32
N ARG A 85 -13.74 10.90 -6.00
CA ARG A 85 -12.77 9.82 -6.27
C ARG A 85 -12.62 8.78 -5.16
N ILE A 86 -13.30 8.98 -4.02
CA ILE A 86 -13.33 8.00 -2.94
C ILE A 86 -13.95 6.67 -3.39
N VAL A 87 -14.97 6.73 -4.25
CA VAL A 87 -15.82 5.60 -4.62
C VAL A 87 -15.72 5.21 -6.09
N GLY A 88 -14.91 5.91 -6.89
CA GLY A 88 -14.83 5.71 -8.33
C GLY A 88 -13.48 6.13 -8.91
N GLY A 89 -13.31 5.93 -10.21
CA GLY A 89 -12.04 6.17 -10.91
C GLY A 89 -11.11 4.96 -10.95
N PRO A 90 -9.90 5.14 -11.50
CA PRO A 90 -8.92 4.06 -11.68
C PRO A 90 -8.63 3.31 -10.39
N MET A 91 -8.35 2.01 -10.52
CA MET A 91 -7.94 1.16 -9.41
C MET A 91 -6.42 1.21 -9.22
N LEU A 92 -6.01 1.16 -7.96
CA LEU A 92 -4.61 1.04 -7.56
C LEU A 92 -4.53 0.00 -6.44
N PHE A 93 -3.64 -0.97 -6.59
CA PHE A 93 -3.56 -2.11 -5.68
C PHE A 93 -2.31 -2.05 -4.83
N GLY A 94 -2.48 -2.26 -3.52
CA GLY A 94 -1.44 -2.21 -2.52
C GLY A 94 -1.30 -3.50 -1.73
N ALA A 95 -0.07 -3.87 -1.37
CA ALA A 95 0.17 -4.83 -0.29
C ALA A 95 1.25 -4.28 0.66
N SER A 96 1.07 -4.56 1.93
CA SER A 96 1.84 -3.94 3.01
C SER A 96 2.86 -4.90 3.59
N PHE A 97 4.03 -4.34 3.88
CA PHE A 97 5.12 -4.94 4.61
C PHE A 97 5.58 -3.99 5.70
N ARG A 98 6.38 -4.50 6.63
CA ARG A 98 7.11 -3.68 7.60
C ARG A 98 8.48 -4.27 7.91
N ALA A 99 9.41 -3.44 8.38
CA ALA A 99 10.78 -3.88 8.63
C ALA A 99 10.92 -4.82 9.86
N ASN A 100 9.98 -4.77 10.80
CA ASN A 100 10.01 -5.59 12.01
C ASN A 100 9.03 -6.76 11.89
N GLY A 101 9.46 -7.97 12.25
CA GLY A 101 8.66 -9.20 12.11
C GLY A 101 7.91 -9.64 13.37
N ASN A 102 8.11 -8.94 14.50
CA ASN A 102 7.52 -9.33 15.79
C ASN A 102 7.01 -8.14 16.62
N LEU A 103 5.82 -7.62 16.31
CA LEU A 103 5.17 -6.52 17.03
C LEU A 103 3.75 -6.86 17.48
N LEU A 104 3.43 -6.57 18.74
CA LEU A 104 2.15 -6.92 19.37
C LEU A 104 0.92 -6.32 18.68
N SER A 105 0.98 -5.04 18.28
CA SER A 105 -0.11 -4.37 17.57
C SER A 105 -0.43 -5.08 16.24
N GLN A 106 0.60 -5.50 15.52
CA GLN A 106 0.47 -6.20 14.24
C GLN A 106 -0.13 -7.60 14.41
N TRP A 107 0.26 -8.33 15.45
CA TRP A 107 -0.39 -9.60 15.80
C TRP A 107 -1.88 -9.41 16.11
N ARG A 108 -2.27 -8.30 16.74
CA ARG A 108 -3.68 -8.01 17.06
C ARG A 108 -4.47 -7.55 15.84
N GLY A 109 -3.87 -6.74 14.97
CA GLY A 109 -4.55 -6.11 13.83
C GLY A 109 -4.66 -6.99 12.60
N TYR A 110 -3.63 -7.79 12.29
CA TYR A 110 -3.50 -8.47 10.99
C TYR A 110 -3.42 -10.00 11.09
N SER A 111 -3.61 -10.55 12.29
CA SER A 111 -3.60 -11.99 12.49
C SER A 111 -4.86 -12.48 13.20
N VAL A 112 -5.19 -13.76 13.01
CA VAL A 112 -6.25 -14.41 13.78
C VAL A 112 -5.67 -14.88 15.10
N HIS A 113 -6.37 -14.60 16.20
CA HIS A 113 -5.94 -14.98 17.55
C HIS A 113 -5.51 -16.45 17.63
N GLY A 114 -4.28 -16.71 18.07
CA GLY A 114 -3.72 -18.07 18.18
C GLY A 114 -3.23 -18.69 16.87
N LYS A 115 -3.39 -18.00 15.72
CA LYS A 115 -3.18 -18.54 14.37
C LYS A 115 -2.44 -17.55 13.45
N GLY A 116 -1.61 -16.68 14.03
CA GLY A 116 -0.87 -15.66 13.31
C GLY A 116 0.52 -16.14 12.86
N VAL A 117 0.96 -15.62 11.72
CA VAL A 117 2.35 -15.71 11.27
C VAL A 117 2.83 -14.38 10.68
N SER A 118 4.14 -14.19 10.60
CA SER A 118 4.75 -13.06 9.89
C SER A 118 5.80 -13.60 8.92
N LEU A 119 5.65 -13.29 7.64
CA LEU A 119 6.50 -13.78 6.55
C LEU A 119 7.51 -12.72 6.18
N GLY A 120 8.78 -12.97 6.50
CA GLY A 120 9.89 -12.08 6.19
C GLY A 120 10.46 -12.40 4.82
N PHE A 121 10.37 -11.44 3.89
CA PHE A 121 10.93 -11.54 2.54
C PHE A 121 12.22 -10.74 2.41
N ALA A 122 13.14 -11.24 1.60
CA ALA A 122 14.36 -10.52 1.25
C ALA A 122 13.98 -9.24 0.47
N PRO A 123 14.45 -8.04 0.88
CA PRO A 123 14.01 -6.79 0.26
C PRO A 123 14.41 -6.71 -1.22
N GLN A 124 15.61 -7.19 -1.56
CA GLN A 124 16.08 -7.23 -2.94
C GLN A 124 15.24 -8.14 -3.84
N HIS A 125 14.66 -9.21 -3.27
CA HIS A 125 13.75 -10.08 -4.00
C HIS A 125 12.43 -9.36 -4.30
N ILE A 126 11.82 -8.73 -3.29
CA ILE A 126 10.59 -7.94 -3.47
C ILE A 126 10.80 -6.81 -4.49
N LEU A 127 11.94 -6.11 -4.44
CA LEU A 127 12.30 -5.09 -5.42
C LEU A 127 12.43 -5.66 -6.83
N ALA A 128 13.06 -6.83 -7.00
CA ALA A 128 13.16 -7.49 -8.30
C ALA A 128 11.79 -7.90 -8.86
N CYS A 129 10.96 -8.54 -8.03
CA CYS A 129 9.57 -8.89 -8.38
C CYS A 129 8.77 -7.66 -8.77
N ALA A 130 8.91 -6.56 -8.02
CA ALA A 130 8.20 -5.32 -8.29
C ALA A 130 8.59 -4.70 -9.62
N ARG A 131 9.90 -4.59 -9.90
CA ARG A 131 10.40 -4.05 -11.18
C ARG A 131 9.90 -4.84 -12.38
N GLN A 132 9.90 -6.17 -12.30
CA GLN A 132 9.47 -7.04 -13.41
C GLN A 132 7.95 -6.98 -13.66
N GLN A 133 7.16 -6.66 -12.63
CA GLN A 133 5.70 -6.54 -12.72
C GLN A 133 5.23 -5.08 -12.84
N HIS A 134 6.14 -4.12 -12.97
CA HIS A 134 5.87 -2.68 -12.98
C HIS A 134 5.18 -2.15 -11.71
N PHE A 135 5.34 -2.85 -10.60
CA PHE A 135 5.00 -2.34 -9.28
C PHE A 135 6.11 -1.37 -8.81
N GLN A 136 5.74 -0.47 -7.92
CA GLN A 136 6.69 0.37 -7.19
C GLN A 136 6.67 -0.02 -5.70
N VAL A 137 7.80 0.16 -5.02
CA VAL A 137 7.92 -0.04 -3.58
C VAL A 137 8.13 1.30 -2.93
N GLY A 138 7.27 1.71 -2.01
CA GLY A 138 7.33 3.02 -1.36
C GLY A 138 7.21 2.91 0.15
N ARG A 139 7.90 3.81 0.85
CA ARG A 139 7.80 3.93 2.30
C ARG A 139 6.62 4.85 2.65
N CYS A 140 5.78 4.42 3.58
CA CYS A 140 4.67 5.25 4.05
C CYS A 140 5.17 6.46 4.85
N ILE A 141 4.46 7.58 4.71
CA ILE A 141 4.79 8.88 5.28
C ILE A 141 3.75 9.22 6.33
N TYR A 142 4.22 9.49 7.54
CA TYR A 142 3.39 9.78 8.71
C TYR A 142 3.58 11.21 9.22
N ASP A 143 4.73 11.84 8.93
CA ASP A 143 5.07 13.17 9.43
C ASP A 143 4.14 14.25 8.84
N PRO A 144 3.35 14.96 9.65
CA PRO A 144 2.39 15.96 9.16
C PRO A 144 3.04 17.10 8.37
N GLN A 145 4.24 17.52 8.78
CA GLN A 145 4.95 18.60 8.09
C GLN A 145 5.34 18.15 6.68
N ARG A 146 5.96 16.97 6.56
CA ARG A 146 6.31 16.39 5.27
C ARG A 146 5.10 16.15 4.38
N GLN A 147 3.97 15.73 4.96
CA GLN A 147 2.71 15.60 4.23
C GLN A 147 2.25 16.95 3.68
N ALA A 148 2.25 18.01 4.50
CA ALA A 148 1.86 19.35 4.07
C ALA A 148 2.74 19.89 2.93
N GLU A 149 4.05 19.68 3.00
CA GLU A 149 5.00 20.03 1.91
C GLU A 149 4.63 19.31 0.61
N LEU A 150 4.34 18.01 0.66
CA LEU A 150 3.97 17.25 -0.54
C LEU A 150 2.64 17.71 -1.14
N ILE A 151 1.66 18.06 -0.29
CA ILE A 151 0.38 18.62 -0.74
C ILE A 151 0.60 19.98 -1.40
N GLU A 152 1.44 20.84 -0.82
CA GLU A 152 1.79 22.14 -1.41
C GLU A 152 2.43 21.96 -2.79
N GLU A 153 3.44 21.10 -2.92
CA GLU A 153 4.09 20.81 -4.21
C GLU A 153 3.11 20.28 -5.28
N VAL A 154 2.08 19.52 -4.85
CA VAL A 154 1.03 19.02 -5.75
C VAL A 154 0.13 20.16 -6.21
N VAL A 155 -0.33 21.01 -5.30
CA VAL A 155 -1.22 22.15 -5.61
C VAL A 155 -0.50 23.16 -6.50
N ASP A 156 0.76 23.46 -6.21
CA ASP A 156 1.63 24.27 -7.09
C ASP A 156 1.73 23.65 -8.50
N GLY A 157 1.86 22.32 -8.56
CA GLY A 157 1.89 21.58 -9.82
C GLY A 157 0.60 21.73 -10.63
N VAL A 158 -0.56 21.71 -9.97
CA VAL A 158 -1.87 21.91 -10.60
C VAL A 158 -1.99 23.31 -11.19
N GLU A 159 -1.68 24.34 -10.39
CA GLU A 159 -1.70 25.73 -10.85
C GLU A 159 -0.70 25.97 -12.00
N ALA A 160 0.48 25.33 -11.95
CA ALA A 160 1.46 25.39 -13.02
C ALA A 160 0.97 24.73 -14.33
N TYR A 161 0.24 23.61 -14.26
CA TYR A 161 -0.37 23.00 -15.46
C TYR A 161 -1.45 23.89 -16.08
N ALA A 162 -2.26 24.56 -15.25
CA ALA A 162 -3.24 25.53 -15.73
C ALA A 162 -2.56 26.72 -16.40
N ALA A 163 -1.49 27.27 -15.79
CA ALA A 163 -0.72 28.37 -16.36
C ALA A 163 -0.07 28.02 -17.72
N ALA A 164 0.53 26.83 -17.82
CA ALA A 164 1.22 26.38 -19.02
C ALA A 164 0.27 26.12 -20.21
N SER A 165 -1.01 25.91 -19.94
CA SER A 165 -2.03 25.63 -20.96
C SER A 165 -2.78 26.88 -21.41
N ASP A 166 -2.34 28.08 -20.97
CA ASP A 166 -3.05 29.37 -21.11
C ASP A 166 -4.53 29.25 -20.68
N ASN A 167 -4.76 28.45 -19.64
CA ASN A 167 -6.09 28.08 -19.23
C ASN A 167 -6.71 29.16 -18.33
N SER A 168 -7.93 29.59 -18.68
CA SER A 168 -8.73 30.45 -17.82
C SER A 168 -9.10 29.70 -16.53
N ASP A 169 -9.06 30.39 -15.39
CA ASP A 169 -9.46 29.80 -14.09
C ASP A 169 -10.87 29.21 -14.13
N SER A 170 -11.76 29.83 -14.91
CA SER A 170 -13.16 29.43 -15.08
C SER A 170 -13.43 28.38 -16.18
N ASP A 171 -12.41 27.92 -16.92
CA ASP A 171 -12.59 26.88 -17.94
C ASP A 171 -12.63 25.50 -17.29
N GLU A 172 -13.84 25.08 -16.93
CA GLU A 172 -14.12 23.80 -16.28
C GLU A 172 -13.65 22.59 -17.10
N ALA A 173 -13.78 22.64 -18.43
CA ALA A 173 -13.40 21.52 -19.29
C ALA A 173 -11.88 21.34 -19.33
N ALA A 174 -11.14 22.45 -19.39
CA ALA A 174 -9.69 22.41 -19.34
C ALA A 174 -9.17 22.04 -17.93
N ASN A 175 -9.81 22.52 -16.87
CA ASN A 175 -9.49 22.14 -15.49
C ASN A 175 -9.70 20.63 -15.26
N LEU A 176 -10.82 20.08 -15.72
CA LEU A 176 -11.10 18.65 -15.64
C LEU A 176 -10.02 17.80 -16.31
N ARG A 177 -9.54 18.21 -17.50
CA ARG A 177 -8.44 17.52 -18.21
C ARG A 177 -7.14 17.52 -17.40
N ILE A 178 -6.86 18.58 -16.64
CA ILE A 178 -5.70 18.63 -15.73
C ILE A 178 -5.89 17.58 -14.63
N PHE A 179 -7.07 17.51 -14.02
CA PHE A 179 -7.37 16.57 -12.93
C PHE A 179 -7.27 15.11 -13.39
N GLU A 180 -7.88 14.78 -14.52
CA GLU A 180 -7.77 13.44 -15.14
C GLU A 180 -6.31 13.09 -15.46
N ARG A 181 -5.53 14.07 -15.95
CA ARG A 181 -4.11 13.87 -16.24
C ARG A 181 -3.28 13.53 -15.00
N ILE A 182 -3.64 14.05 -13.82
CA ILE A 182 -2.87 13.87 -12.58
C ILE A 182 -3.42 12.78 -11.66
N GLU A 183 -4.63 12.29 -11.92
CA GLU A 183 -5.36 11.32 -11.08
C GLU A 183 -4.52 10.13 -10.64
N GLY A 184 -3.87 9.45 -11.58
CA GLY A 184 -3.02 8.29 -11.26
C GLY A 184 -1.84 8.62 -10.35
N ARG A 185 -1.32 9.86 -10.40
CA ARG A 185 -0.24 10.32 -9.52
C ARG A 185 -0.75 10.62 -8.13
N LEU A 186 -1.94 11.25 -8.03
CA LEU A 186 -2.59 11.51 -6.75
C LEU A 186 -2.94 10.20 -6.03
N LEU A 187 -3.42 9.18 -6.76
CA LEU A 187 -3.66 7.86 -6.18
C LEU A 187 -2.37 7.22 -5.64
N ARG A 188 -1.25 7.35 -6.36
CA ARG A 188 0.06 6.85 -5.88
C ARG A 188 0.55 7.62 -4.65
N LEU A 189 0.35 8.94 -4.61
CA LEU A 189 0.64 9.73 -3.41
C LEU A 189 -0.22 9.27 -2.23
N ALA A 190 -1.53 9.18 -2.42
CA ALA A 190 -2.48 8.73 -1.40
C ALA A 190 -2.17 7.33 -0.88
N ALA A 191 -1.62 6.45 -1.74
CA ALA A 191 -1.18 5.12 -1.32
C ALA A 191 -0.03 5.14 -0.31
N LEU A 192 0.71 6.24 -0.14
CA LEU A 192 1.84 6.34 0.80
C LEU A 192 1.57 7.28 1.98
N LEU A 193 0.56 8.14 1.93
CA LEU A 193 0.25 9.03 3.06
C LEU A 193 -0.60 8.30 4.09
N LYS A 194 -0.10 8.24 5.34
CA LYS A 194 -0.81 7.60 6.45
C LYS A 194 -1.01 8.57 7.60
N HIS A 195 -2.11 8.37 8.32
CA HIS A 195 -2.38 9.16 9.52
C HIS A 195 -1.26 8.93 10.57
N PRO A 196 -0.77 9.98 11.27
CA PRO A 196 0.36 9.87 12.20
C PRO A 196 0.21 8.80 13.28
N ALA A 197 -1.03 8.52 13.71
CA ALA A 197 -1.32 7.47 14.70
C ALA A 197 -0.87 6.05 14.30
N PHE A 198 -0.60 5.82 13.00
CA PHE A 198 -0.12 4.53 12.48
C PHE A 198 1.41 4.48 12.30
N GLU A 199 2.18 5.43 12.84
CA GLU A 199 3.63 5.48 12.69
C GLU A 199 4.33 4.19 13.18
N GLU A 200 3.77 3.51 14.18
CA GLU A 200 4.31 2.24 14.71
C GLU A 200 4.41 1.13 13.63
N GLU A 201 3.59 1.22 12.58
CA GLU A 201 3.58 0.23 11.51
C GLU A 201 4.88 0.23 10.71
N GLN A 202 5.52 1.40 10.54
CA GLN A 202 6.73 1.59 9.73
C GLN A 202 6.60 0.90 8.37
N GLU A 203 5.49 1.20 7.69
CA GLU A 203 5.03 0.43 6.54
C GLU A 203 5.84 0.72 5.27
N TRP A 204 6.12 -0.35 4.54
CA TRP A 204 6.52 -0.36 3.15
C TRP A 204 5.39 -0.95 2.31
N ARG A 205 5.01 -0.28 1.23
CA ARG A 205 3.92 -0.71 0.36
C ARG A 205 4.42 -1.01 -1.04
N ILE A 206 4.06 -2.18 -1.56
CA ILE A 206 4.09 -2.41 -3.01
C ILE A 206 2.84 -1.80 -3.62
N VAL A 207 2.98 -1.09 -4.73
CA VAL A 207 1.90 -0.37 -5.39
C VAL A 207 1.90 -0.73 -6.87
N SER A 208 0.76 -1.21 -7.37
CA SER A 208 0.61 -1.68 -8.75
C SER A 208 0.70 -0.53 -9.76
N PRO A 209 0.76 -0.84 -11.07
CA PRO A 209 0.30 0.07 -12.10
C PRO A 209 -1.13 0.57 -11.81
N VAL A 210 -1.45 1.78 -12.31
CA VAL A 210 -2.81 2.31 -12.26
C VAL A 210 -3.64 1.56 -13.29
N ILE A 211 -4.76 0.99 -12.87
CA ILE A 211 -5.64 0.19 -13.73
C ILE A 211 -6.93 0.97 -13.97
N ALA A 212 -7.04 1.56 -15.16
CA ALA A 212 -8.22 2.33 -15.57
C ALA A 212 -9.36 1.44 -16.10
N ASP A 213 -9.05 0.26 -16.64
CA ASP A 213 -10.01 -0.68 -17.21
C ASP A 213 -9.96 -2.01 -16.46
N ASN A 214 -11.06 -2.35 -15.78
CA ASN A 214 -11.18 -3.59 -15.02
C ASN A 214 -11.59 -4.80 -15.86
N ILE A 215 -11.98 -4.61 -17.13
CA ILE A 215 -12.36 -5.70 -18.04
C ILE A 215 -11.11 -6.32 -18.65
N ALA A 216 -10.15 -5.48 -19.06
CA ALA A 216 -8.92 -5.94 -19.69
C ALA A 216 -7.83 -6.37 -18.70
N ALA A 217 -7.83 -5.83 -17.48
CA ALA A 217 -6.83 -6.15 -16.46
C ALA A 217 -7.18 -7.42 -15.67
N PRO A 218 -6.19 -8.23 -15.25
CA PRO A 218 -6.41 -9.44 -14.45
C PRO A 218 -6.75 -9.11 -12.99
N VAL A 219 -7.89 -8.44 -12.78
CA VAL A 219 -8.42 -8.12 -11.46
C VAL A 219 -9.29 -9.27 -10.98
N HIS A 220 -9.03 -9.70 -9.75
CA HIS A 220 -9.77 -10.77 -9.09
C HIS A 220 -10.56 -10.21 -7.91
N PHE A 221 -11.46 -11.03 -7.36
CA PHE A 221 -12.31 -10.65 -6.24
C PHE A 221 -12.23 -11.69 -5.14
N ARG A 222 -12.45 -11.25 -3.90
CA ARG A 222 -12.62 -12.11 -2.74
C ARG A 222 -13.71 -11.56 -1.84
N GLU A 223 -14.28 -12.43 -1.02
CA GLU A 223 -15.18 -12.02 0.05
C GLU A 223 -14.40 -11.21 1.10
N GLY A 224 -14.86 -9.99 1.37
CA GLY A 224 -14.47 -9.18 2.53
C GLY A 224 -15.53 -9.27 3.63
N ILE A 225 -15.36 -8.47 4.70
CA ILE A 225 -16.27 -8.53 5.87
C ILE A 225 -17.71 -8.17 5.48
N SER A 226 -17.90 -7.20 4.59
CA SER A 226 -19.21 -6.67 4.21
C SER A 226 -19.44 -6.54 2.70
N MET A 227 -18.40 -6.77 1.89
CA MET A 227 -18.43 -6.54 0.45
C MET A 227 -17.37 -7.36 -0.28
N LEU A 228 -17.47 -7.43 -1.61
CA LEU A 228 -16.40 -7.96 -2.44
C LEU A 228 -15.21 -7.00 -2.43
N VAL A 229 -14.01 -7.55 -2.25
CA VAL A 229 -12.75 -6.82 -2.26
C VAL A 229 -11.98 -7.16 -3.54
N PRO A 230 -11.77 -6.17 -4.44
CA PRO A 230 -10.91 -6.34 -5.60
C PRO A 230 -9.46 -6.57 -5.16
N TRP A 231 -8.76 -7.45 -5.88
CA TRP A 231 -7.34 -7.68 -5.67
C TRP A 231 -6.61 -8.01 -6.96
N TYR A 232 -5.32 -7.71 -6.96
CA TYR A 232 -4.38 -7.94 -8.05
C TYR A 232 -3.24 -8.82 -7.55
N ALA A 233 -2.81 -9.78 -8.35
CA ALA A 233 -1.73 -10.68 -7.99
C ALA A 233 -0.38 -9.96 -8.04
N PHE A 234 0.39 -10.04 -6.96
CA PHE A 234 1.80 -9.70 -6.94
C PHE A 234 2.61 -10.99 -6.83
N GLU A 235 3.14 -11.44 -7.96
CA GLU A 235 3.89 -12.69 -8.06
C GLU A 235 5.20 -12.59 -7.28
N LEU A 236 5.43 -13.54 -6.39
CA LEU A 236 6.64 -13.65 -5.60
C LEU A 236 7.69 -14.55 -6.26
N GLN A 237 7.33 -15.31 -7.29
CA GLN A 237 8.25 -16.24 -7.97
C GLN A 237 8.60 -15.67 -9.33
N VAL A 238 9.70 -14.92 -9.42
CA VAL A 238 10.07 -14.29 -10.70
C VAL A 238 11.59 -14.45 -10.96
N PRO A 239 12.02 -15.29 -11.93
CA PRO A 239 11.17 -16.09 -12.83
C PRO A 239 10.55 -17.32 -12.12
N PRO A 240 9.33 -17.75 -12.52
CA PRO A 240 8.55 -18.80 -11.84
C PRO A 240 9.29 -20.14 -11.70
N GLU A 241 10.19 -20.40 -12.65
CA GLU A 241 10.93 -21.66 -12.78
C GLU A 241 11.87 -21.95 -11.61
N THR A 242 12.26 -20.90 -10.86
CA THR A 242 13.13 -21.05 -9.70
C THR A 242 12.39 -21.55 -8.46
N GLY A 243 11.07 -21.34 -8.38
CA GLY A 243 10.29 -21.57 -7.16
C GLY A 243 10.70 -20.70 -5.96
N ASP A 244 11.71 -19.82 -6.10
CA ASP A 244 12.19 -18.98 -5.02
C ASP A 244 11.24 -17.81 -4.80
N MET A 245 10.65 -17.77 -3.61
CA MET A 245 9.75 -16.70 -3.18
C MET A 245 10.47 -15.58 -2.41
N GLY A 246 11.80 -15.69 -2.27
CA GLY A 246 12.60 -14.76 -1.47
C GLY A 246 12.31 -14.84 0.02
N LEU A 247 11.78 -15.97 0.51
CA LEU A 247 11.41 -16.14 1.91
C LEU A 247 12.68 -16.21 2.78
N ASN A 248 12.91 -15.18 3.58
CA ASN A 248 14.09 -15.03 4.42
C ASN A 248 13.85 -15.54 5.85
N HIS A 249 12.67 -15.27 6.42
CA HIS A 249 12.35 -15.61 7.81
C HIS A 249 10.84 -15.86 7.99
N VAL A 250 10.45 -16.62 9.02
CA VAL A 250 9.04 -16.73 9.43
C VAL A 250 8.92 -16.65 10.95
N TYR A 251 8.05 -15.75 11.44
CA TYR A 251 7.58 -15.79 12.81
C TYR A 251 6.28 -16.58 12.95
N LEU A 252 6.22 -17.44 13.97
CA LEU A 252 4.98 -17.95 14.53
C LEU A 252 4.48 -16.99 15.62
N GLY A 253 3.27 -16.46 15.45
CA GLY A 253 2.62 -15.58 16.41
C GLY A 253 2.20 -16.27 17.71
N PRO A 254 1.63 -15.55 18.68
CA PRO A 254 1.25 -16.11 19.98
C PRO A 254 0.25 -17.26 19.81
N THR A 255 0.51 -18.40 20.45
CA THR A 255 -0.36 -19.59 20.38
C THR A 255 -0.29 -20.39 21.68
N SER A 256 -1.33 -21.18 21.95
CA SER A 256 -1.39 -22.08 23.12
C SER A 256 -0.52 -23.33 22.97
N ASN A 257 -0.14 -23.69 21.74
CA ASN A 257 0.55 -24.95 21.44
C ASN A 257 1.84 -24.66 20.65
N ILE A 258 2.85 -24.09 21.30
CA ILE A 258 4.06 -23.57 20.65
C ILE A 258 4.78 -24.68 19.87
N ASP A 259 5.18 -25.76 20.52
CA ASP A 259 6.01 -26.81 19.90
C ASP A 259 5.32 -27.50 18.72
N LEU A 260 4.04 -27.86 18.90
CA LEU A 260 3.24 -28.48 17.83
C LEU A 260 3.03 -27.54 16.64
N SER A 261 2.84 -26.24 16.91
CA SER A 261 2.64 -25.23 15.86
C SER A 261 3.94 -24.94 15.11
N MET A 262 5.08 -24.89 15.82
CA MET A 262 6.41 -24.74 15.20
C MET A 262 6.74 -25.95 14.33
N ASN A 263 6.49 -27.17 14.83
CA ASN A 263 6.74 -28.39 14.08
C ASN A 263 5.87 -28.49 12.82
N SER A 264 4.56 -28.24 12.94
CA SER A 264 3.65 -28.31 11.79
C SER A 264 3.97 -27.24 10.74
N LEU A 265 4.33 -26.02 11.16
CA LEU A 265 4.78 -24.96 10.27
C LEU A 265 6.06 -25.38 9.52
N LYS A 266 7.04 -25.95 10.22
CA LYS A 266 8.27 -26.47 9.59
C LYS A 266 7.95 -27.56 8.57
N LEU A 267 7.16 -28.57 8.94
CA LEU A 267 6.78 -29.67 8.04
C LEU A 267 6.07 -29.15 6.79
N PHE A 268 5.18 -28.16 6.94
CA PHE A 268 4.49 -27.54 5.82
C PHE A 268 5.45 -26.83 4.85
N LEU A 269 6.42 -26.06 5.36
CA LEU A 269 7.42 -25.39 4.52
C LEU A 269 8.34 -26.41 3.82
N ASP A 270 8.80 -27.43 4.56
CA ASP A 270 9.67 -28.49 4.02
C ASP A 270 8.97 -29.25 2.88
N GLN A 271 7.68 -29.58 3.02
CA GLN A 271 6.89 -30.25 1.98
C GLN A 271 6.80 -29.41 0.70
N ARG A 272 6.94 -28.08 0.81
CA ARG A 272 6.91 -27.13 -0.29
C ARG A 272 8.31 -26.78 -0.81
N GLY A 273 9.36 -27.41 -0.29
CA GLY A 273 10.74 -27.11 -0.66
C GLY A 273 11.21 -25.73 -0.21
N LEU A 274 10.51 -25.10 0.74
CA LEU A 274 10.84 -23.76 1.23
C LEU A 274 11.68 -23.87 2.51
N THR A 275 12.89 -23.32 2.48
CA THR A 275 13.76 -23.24 3.65
C THR A 275 14.15 -21.79 3.90
N PRO A 276 13.45 -21.07 4.80
CA PRO A 276 13.79 -19.68 5.11
C PRO A 276 15.24 -19.57 5.57
N LYS A 277 16.01 -18.65 4.98
CA LYS A 277 17.46 -18.51 5.25
C LYS A 277 17.79 -18.27 6.72
N GLN A 278 16.94 -17.55 7.44
CA GLN A 278 17.06 -17.27 8.87
C GLN A 278 16.16 -18.18 9.73
N GLY A 279 15.54 -19.19 9.13
CA GLY A 279 14.70 -20.17 9.81
C GLY A 279 13.33 -19.65 10.26
N ILE A 280 12.76 -20.35 11.24
CA ILE A 280 11.44 -20.10 11.81
C ILE A 280 11.63 -19.78 13.30
N SER A 281 10.93 -18.76 13.81
CA SER A 281 11.03 -18.36 15.22
C SER A 281 9.65 -18.20 15.85
N TYR A 282 9.52 -18.60 17.12
CA TYR A 282 8.36 -18.22 17.91
C TYR A 282 8.47 -16.74 18.33
N CYS A 283 7.37 -16.00 18.30
CA CYS A 283 7.33 -14.58 18.64
C CYS A 283 7.68 -14.23 20.09
N GLN A 284 7.69 -15.21 21.02
CA GLN A 284 7.94 -15.03 22.46
C GLN A 284 6.95 -14.10 23.20
N ILE A 285 5.99 -13.50 22.50
CA ILE A 285 4.93 -12.70 23.11
C ILE A 285 3.97 -13.65 23.85
N PRO A 286 3.65 -13.39 25.14
CA PRO A 286 2.78 -14.25 25.91
C PRO A 286 1.39 -14.40 25.27
N TYR A 287 0.99 -15.65 25.06
CA TYR A 287 -0.37 -15.95 24.64
C TYR A 287 -1.33 -15.74 25.82
N ARG A 288 -2.39 -14.94 25.61
CA ARG A 288 -3.47 -14.78 26.58
C ARG A 288 -4.67 -15.55 26.07
N GLN A 289 -5.16 -16.52 26.84
CA GLN A 289 -6.43 -17.17 26.55
C GLN A 289 -7.55 -16.12 26.66
N ARG A 290 -8.46 -16.13 25.68
CA ARG A 290 -9.69 -15.33 25.68
C ARG A 290 -10.83 -16.18 26.21
#